data_AF-A0A3D3E912-F1
#
_entry.id   AF-A0A3D3E912-F1
#
_cell.length_a   1.000
_cell.length_b   1.000
_cell.length_c   1.000
_cell.angle_alpha   90.00
_cell.angle_beta   90.00
_cell.angle_gamma   90.00
#
_symmetry.space_group_name_H-M   'P 1'
#
loop_
_entity.id
_entity.type
_entity.pdbx_description
1 polymer ?
#
loop_
_entity_poly.entity_id
_entity_poly.type
_entity_poly.pdbx_seq_one_letter_code
_entity_poly.pdbx_strand_id
1 'polypeptide(L)' 'MSENAGPESTGPESAGPESTGPGARDTVVRVAVGVPVDRAFDYATGGLGALPRGTIVVVPFGPRQLNGIVLGPGDGSIP' A
#
# COMPACT_ATOMS: atom_id res chain seq x y z
N MET A 1 -34.90 38.56 0.53
CA MET A 1 -34.36 37.34 -0.11
C MET A 1 -32.84 37.47 0.02
N SER A 2 -32.21 36.92 1.07
CA SER A 2 -31.76 35.51 1.17
C SER A 2 -30.89 35.13 -0.05
N GLU A 3 -29.63 34.69 0.06
CA GLU A 3 -29.03 33.86 1.11
C GLU A 3 -27.49 33.89 1.09
N ASN A 4 -26.97 33.33 2.18
CA ASN A 4 -25.59 33.19 2.65
C ASN A 4 -24.85 32.04 1.91
N ALA A 5 -23.58 32.23 1.57
CA ALA A 5 -22.63 31.12 1.41
C ALA A 5 -21.23 31.57 1.87
N GLY A 6 -20.79 31.02 3.00
CA GLY A 6 -19.47 31.25 3.59
C GLY A 6 -18.32 30.65 2.77
N PRO A 7 -17.06 30.92 3.15
CA PRO A 7 -15.91 30.39 2.43
C PRO A 7 -15.79 28.88 2.63
N GLU A 8 -15.76 28.14 1.53
CA GLU A 8 -15.56 26.70 1.51
C GLU A 8 -14.16 26.35 2.06
N SER A 9 -14.13 25.44 3.04
CA SER A 9 -12.92 24.97 3.69
C SER A 9 -12.18 23.99 2.78
N THR A 10 -11.20 24.48 2.03
CA THR A 10 -10.22 23.62 1.35
C THR A 10 -9.18 23.16 2.38
N GLY A 11 -9.43 22.01 3.01
CA GLY A 11 -8.39 21.27 3.71
C GLY A 11 -7.32 20.77 2.72
N PRO A 12 -6.06 20.58 3.16
CA PRO A 12 -5.01 20.12 2.27
C PRO A 12 -5.33 18.73 1.74
N GLU A 13 -5.31 18.60 0.42
CA GLU A 13 -5.35 17.33 -0.31
C GLU A 13 -4.32 16.39 0.33
N SER A 14 -4.78 15.25 0.82
CA SER A 14 -3.88 14.21 1.34
C SER A 14 -3.02 13.73 0.19
N ALA A 15 -1.82 14.28 0.10
CA ALA A 15 -0.74 13.76 -0.71
C ALA A 15 -0.47 12.31 -0.27
N GLY A 16 -1.08 11.35 -0.97
CA GLY A 16 -0.53 10.00 -1.03
C GLY A 16 0.85 10.09 -1.68
N PRO A 17 1.83 9.27 -1.27
CA PRO A 17 3.15 9.34 -1.86
C PRO A 17 3.05 9.06 -3.36
N GLU A 18 3.33 10.11 -4.12
CA GLU A 18 3.70 10.09 -5.52
C GLU A 18 4.79 9.03 -5.75
N SER A 19 4.41 7.89 -6.34
CA SER A 19 5.36 6.86 -6.76
C SER A 19 6.05 7.31 -8.05
N THR A 20 6.97 8.27 -7.91
CA THR A 20 7.75 8.85 -9.00
C THR A 20 8.97 7.97 -9.29
N GLY A 21 8.98 7.30 -10.46
CA GLY A 21 10.21 6.83 -11.11
C GLY A 21 10.05 5.58 -12.00
N PRO A 22 10.32 5.66 -13.32
CA PRO A 22 10.52 4.48 -14.17
C PRO A 22 12.01 4.08 -14.10
N GLY A 23 12.37 2.93 -13.50
CA GLY A 23 13.79 2.55 -13.48
C GLY A 23 14.23 1.26 -12.78
N ALA A 24 13.38 0.60 -12.02
CA ALA A 24 13.59 -0.79 -11.59
C ALA A 24 12.23 -1.47 -11.64
N ARG A 25 12.15 -2.68 -12.22
CA ARG A 25 10.93 -3.48 -12.07
C ARG A 25 10.76 -3.67 -10.56
N ASP A 26 9.78 -3.00 -9.96
CA ASP A 26 9.62 -3.09 -8.52
C ASP A 26 9.39 -4.57 -8.18
N THR A 27 10.19 -5.06 -7.23
CA THR A 27 10.08 -6.45 -6.83
C THR A 27 8.77 -6.58 -6.07
N VAL A 28 7.98 -7.58 -6.42
CA VAL A 28 6.71 -7.85 -5.76
C VAL A 28 6.89 -9.03 -4.82
N VAL A 29 6.30 -8.94 -3.64
CA VAL A 29 6.29 -10.02 -2.65
C VAL A 29 4.86 -10.37 -2.25
N ARG A 30 4.61 -11.65 -2.00
CA ARG A 30 3.37 -12.14 -1.41
C ARG A 30 3.43 -11.96 0.09
N VAL A 31 2.43 -11.31 0.68
CA VAL A 31 2.33 -11.07 2.12
C VAL A 31 1.03 -11.63 2.66
N ALA A 32 1.14 -12.49 3.67
CA ALA A 32 0.00 -12.91 4.48
C ALA A 32 -0.28 -11.85 5.55
N VAL A 33 -1.52 -11.39 5.65
CA VAL A 33 -1.97 -10.39 6.63
C VAL A 33 -2.97 -11.04 7.57
N GLY A 34 -2.90 -10.72 8.87
CA GLY A 34 -3.76 -11.27 9.92
C GLY A 34 -5.21 -10.77 9.91
N VAL A 35 -5.89 -10.86 8.76
CA VAL A 35 -7.31 -10.55 8.58
C VAL A 35 -8.06 -11.84 8.19
N PRO A 36 -9.38 -11.95 8.43
CA PRO A 36 -10.15 -13.17 8.17
C PRO A 36 -10.39 -13.38 6.67
N VAL A 37 -9.32 -13.52 5.89
CA VAL A 37 -9.33 -13.85 4.47
C VAL A 37 -8.33 -14.96 4.21
N ASP A 38 -8.72 -15.93 3.41
CA ASP A 38 -7.88 -17.09 3.07
C ASP A 38 -7.01 -16.80 1.84
N ARG A 39 -6.30 -15.66 1.85
CA ARG A 39 -5.48 -15.22 0.70
C ARG A 39 -4.32 -14.31 1.14
N ALA A 40 -3.20 -14.39 0.42
CA ALA A 40 -2.08 -13.45 0.50
C ALA A 40 -2.17 -12.35 -0.57
N PHE A 41 -1.59 -11.19 -0.27
CA PHE A 41 -1.64 -10.01 -1.13
C PHE A 41 -0.26 -9.69 -1.69
N ASP A 42 -0.21 -9.21 -2.92
CA ASP A 42 1.02 -8.80 -3.58
C ASP A 42 1.32 -7.34 -3.22
N TYR A 43 2.53 -7.10 -2.72
CA TYR A 43 3.02 -5.77 -2.40
C TYR A 43 4.32 -5.47 -3.12
N ALA A 44 4.40 -4.26 -3.64
CA ALA A 44 5.61 -3.70 -4.23
C ALA A 44 6.61 -3.37 -3.10
N THR A 45 7.88 -3.74 -3.28
CA THR A 45 8.92 -3.56 -2.25
C THR A 45 9.50 -2.15 -2.22
N GLY A 46 9.09 -1.26 -3.13
CA GLY A 46 9.59 0.12 -3.19
C GLY A 46 11.09 0.17 -3.44
N GLY A 47 11.64 -0.79 -4.19
CA GLY A 47 13.07 -0.86 -4.48
C GLY A 47 13.95 -1.49 -3.40
N LEU A 48 13.39 -2.03 -2.32
CA LEU A 48 14.14 -2.82 -1.32
C LEU A 48 14.67 -4.16 -1.87
N GLY A 49 14.18 -4.58 -3.04
CA GLY A 49 14.57 -5.85 -3.66
C GLY A 49 13.86 -7.04 -3.03
N ALA A 50 14.37 -8.25 -3.28
CA ALA A 50 13.75 -9.47 -2.79
C ALA A 50 13.79 -9.54 -1.25
N LEU A 51 12.63 -9.62 -0.62
CA LEU A 51 12.52 -9.86 0.82
C LEU A 51 12.48 -11.36 1.12
N PRO A 52 13.26 -11.85 2.11
CA PRO A 52 13.22 -13.24 2.52
C PRO A 52 11.83 -13.67 3.02
N ARG A 53 11.46 -14.94 2.76
CA ARG A 53 10.27 -15.54 3.38
C ARG A 53 10.38 -15.53 4.90
N GLY A 54 9.29 -15.21 5.57
CA GLY A 54 9.22 -15.08 7.03
C GLY A 54 9.50 -13.67 7.54
N THR A 55 9.92 -12.74 6.68
CA THR A 55 10.11 -11.34 7.06
C THR A 55 8.80 -10.71 7.51
N ILE A 56 8.81 -10.07 8.67
CA ILE A 56 7.68 -9.28 9.17
C ILE A 56 7.76 -7.90 8.52
N VAL A 57 6.67 -7.50 7.88
CA VAL A 57 6.54 -6.22 7.17
C VAL A 57 5.32 -5.47 7.67
N VAL A 58 5.35 -4.14 7.58
CA VAL A 58 4.18 -3.30 7.76
C VAL A 58 3.68 -2.93 6.37
N VAL A 59 2.45 -3.30 6.04
CA VAL A 59 1.85 -3.09 4.72
C VAL A 59 0.59 -2.25 4.82
N PRO A 60 0.29 -1.40 3.82
CA PRO A 60 -0.98 -0.72 3.74
C PRO A 60 -2.12 -1.72 3.46
N PHE A 61 -3.24 -1.54 4.15
CA PHE A 61 -4.46 -2.31 3.95
C PHE A 61 -5.67 -1.38 4.11
N GLY A 62 -6.11 -0.80 2.98
CA GLY A 62 -7.08 0.30 2.98
C GLY A 62 -6.55 1.49 3.79
N PRO A 63 -7.33 2.07 4.72
CA PRO A 63 -6.90 3.22 5.53
C PRO A 63 -5.96 2.83 6.70
N ARG A 64 -5.61 1.56 6.83
CA ARG A 64 -4.81 1.04 7.96
C ARG A 64 -3.45 0.55 7.49
N GLN A 65 -2.51 0.47 8.44
CA GLN A 65 -1.27 -0.28 8.28
C GLN A 65 -1.36 -1.54 9.13
N LEU A 66 -0.97 -2.69 8.57
CA LEU A 66 -1.05 -3.99 9.24
C LEU A 66 0.30 -4.71 9.18
N ASN A 67 0.59 -5.48 10.23
CA ASN A 67 1.70 -6.41 10.21
C ASN A 67 1.34 -7.60 9.32
N GLY A 68 2.25 -7.95 8.41
CA GLY A 68 2.16 -9.10 7.54
C GLY A 68 3.46 -9.88 7.52
N ILE A 69 3.41 -11.09 6.95
CA ILE A 69 4.56 -11.97 6.81
C ILE A 69 4.78 -12.26 5.33
N VAL A 70 6.01 -12.03 4.85
CA VAL A 70 6.40 -12.35 3.49
C VAL A 70 6.39 -13.87 3.28
N LEU A 71 5.64 -14.33 2.29
CA LEU A 71 5.57 -15.74 1.89
C LEU A 71 6.59 -16.08 0.79
N GLY A 72 7.06 -15.08 0.04
CA GLY A 72 8.00 -15.23 -1.07
C GLY A 72 7.71 -14.23 -2.18
N PRO A 73 8.29 -14.43 -3.38
CA PRO A 73 8.03 -13.59 -4.54
C PRO A 73 6.54 -13.55 -4.89
N GLY A 74 6.04 -12.36 -5.22
CA GLY A 74 4.72 -12.17 -5.81
C GLY A 74 4.70 -12.59 -7.27
N ASP A 75 3.52 -12.91 -7.78
CA ASP A 75 3.35 -13.17 -9.21
C ASP A 75 3.09 -11.89 -10.01
N GLY A 76 3.13 -10.74 -9.33
CA GLY A 76 2.96 -9.42 -9.94
C GLY A 76 1.50 -9.02 -10.06
N SER A 77 0.57 -9.79 -9.49
CA SER A 77 -0.85 -9.47 -9.46
C SER A 77 -1.15 -8.53 -8.28
N ILE A 78 -0.67 -7.30 -8.36
CA ILE A 78 -1.01 -6.26 -7.38
C ILE A 78 -2.46 -5.82 -7.63
N PRO A 79 -3.40 -6.01 -6.67
CA PRO A 79 -4.79 -5.55 -6.81
C PRO A 79 -4.93 -4.03 -6.67
#